data_AF-A0A3S0RHW5-F1
#
_entry.id   AF-A0A3S0RHW5-F1
#
_cell.length_a   1.000
_cell.length_b   1.000
_cell.length_c   1.000
_cell.angle_alpha   90.00
_cell.angle_beta   90.00
_cell.angle_gamma   90.00
#
_symmetry.space_group_name_H-M   'P 1'
#
loop_
_entity.id
_entity.type
_entity.pdbx_description
1 polymer ?
#
loop_
_entity_poly.entity_id
_entity_poly.type
_entity_poly.pdbx_seq_one_letter_code
_entity_poly.pdbx_strand_id
1 'polypeptide(L)' 'MARKQVSSHNEKAIGLYKRLGFATAENLPLRRTQEEGMVKHAIVDRSQAIASFDYLRMELPVERFRQSPPKAF' A
#
# COMPACT_ATOMS: atom_id res chain seq x y z
N MET A 1 -13.92 3.50 -5.47
CA MET A 1 -12.45 3.37 -5.63
C MET A 1 -11.95 2.33 -4.63
N ALA A 2 -11.19 1.33 -5.07
CA ALA A 2 -10.60 0.33 -4.17
C ALA A 2 -9.25 0.83 -3.63
N ARG A 3 -9.00 0.65 -2.32
CA ARG A 3 -7.77 1.08 -1.63
C ARG A 3 -7.14 -0.09 -0.89
N LYS A 4 -5.81 -0.18 -0.90
CA LYS A 4 -5.01 -1.18 -0.16
C LYS A 4 -3.78 -0.51 0.44
N GLN A 5 -3.42 -0.92 1.66
CA GLN A 5 -2.14 -0.57 2.26
C GLN A 5 -1.20 -1.76 2.13
N VAL A 6 0.03 -1.54 1.68
CA VAL A 6 1.02 -2.59 1.51
C VAL A 6 2.36 -2.12 2.05
N SER A 7 3.09 -2.97 2.76
CA SER A 7 4.42 -2.60 3.26
C SER A 7 5.36 -2.30 2.10
N SER A 8 6.15 -1.23 2.20
CA SER A 8 7.15 -0.82 1.20
C SER A 8 8.16 -1.92 0.91
N HIS A 9 8.44 -2.80 1.86
CA HIS A 9 9.37 -3.93 1.73
C HIS A 9 8.74 -5.17 1.08
N ASN A 10 7.43 -5.19 0.85
CA ASN A 10 6.76 -6.34 0.24
C ASN A 10 6.66 -6.16 -1.28
N GLU A 11 7.80 -6.31 -1.95
CA GLU A 11 7.91 -6.14 -3.40
C GLU A 11 6.96 -7.07 -4.17
N LYS A 12 6.73 -8.29 -3.68
CA LYS A 12 5.81 -9.26 -4.30
C LYS A 12 4.38 -8.75 -4.30
N ALA A 13 3.90 -8.24 -3.17
CA ALA A 13 2.54 -7.69 -3.07
C ALA A 13 2.42 -6.38 -3.87
N ILE A 14 3.43 -5.52 -3.83
CA ILE A 14 3.48 -4.30 -4.67
C ILE A 14 3.36 -4.66 -6.16
N GLY A 15 4.16 -5.62 -6.62
CA GLY A 15 4.15 -6.09 -8.01
C GLY A 15 2.82 -6.75 -8.41
N LEU A 16 2.17 -7.48 -7.51
CA LEU A 16 0.82 -8.02 -7.72
C LEU A 16 -0.20 -6.88 -7.90
N TYR A 17 -0.23 -5.92 -6.99
CA TYR A 17 -1.19 -4.82 -7.05
C TYR A 17 -0.99 -3.93 -8.28
N LYS A 18 0.27 -3.66 -8.67
CA LYS A 18 0.56 -2.97 -9.94
C LYS A 18 -0.01 -3.72 -11.15
N ARG A 19 0.13 -5.05 -11.21
CA ARG A 19 -0.45 -5.89 -12.28
C ARG A 19 -1.98 -5.88 -12.29
N LEU A 20 -2.61 -5.82 -11.11
CA LEU A 20 -4.05 -5.64 -10.97
C LEU A 20 -4.53 -4.20 -11.26
N GLY A 21 -3.60 -3.31 -11.64
CA GLY A 21 -3.91 -1.94 -12.04
C GLY A 21 -3.95 -0.92 -10.92
N PHE A 22 -3.58 -1.29 -9.68
CA PHE A 22 -3.40 -0.32 -8.61
C PHE A 22 -2.16 0.54 -8.86
N ALA A 23 -2.25 1.82 -8.51
CA ALA A 23 -1.14 2.75 -8.50
C ALA A 23 -0.80 3.15 -7.06
N THR A 24 0.47 3.44 -6.79
CA THR A 24 0.88 4.05 -5.51
C THR A 24 0.36 5.49 -5.47
N ALA A 25 -0.52 5.78 -4.52
CA ALA A 25 -1.07 7.11 -4.31
C ALA A 25 -0.27 7.89 -3.26
N GLU A 26 0.09 7.25 -2.15
CA GLU A 26 0.79 7.89 -1.03
C GLU A 26 1.81 6.93 -0.41
N ASN A 27 2.88 7.49 0.16
CA ASN A 27 3.81 6.80 1.05
C ASN A 27 3.52 7.29 2.49
N LEU A 28 3.16 6.35 3.37
CA LEU A 28 2.78 6.55 4.76
C LEU A 28 3.93 6.09 5.66
N PRO A 29 4.74 7.02 6.19
CA PRO A 29 5.88 6.66 7.01
C PRO A 29 5.46 6.11 8.37
N LEU A 30 6.17 5.09 8.85
CA LEU A 30 5.79 4.35 10.05
C LEU A 30 6.80 4.51 11.18
N ARG A 31 6.28 4.49 12.41
CA ARG A 31 7.04 4.33 13.64
C ARG A 31 6.62 3.06 14.35
N ARG A 32 7.62 2.28 14.77
CA ARG A 32 7.44 1.15 15.68
C ARG A 32 7.37 1.68 17.11
N THR A 33 6.32 1.32 17.82
CA THR A 33 6.16 1.57 19.25
C THR A 33 6.03 0.23 19.95
N GLN A 34 6.65 0.11 21.12
CA GLN A 34 6.55 -1.08 21.96
C GLN A 34 5.73 -0.71 23.17
N GLU A 35 4.59 -1.37 23.33
CA GLU A 35 3.65 -1.13 24.42
C GLU A 35 3.27 -2.49 25.00
N GLU A 36 3.51 -2.70 26.29
CA GLU A 36 3.10 -3.89 27.05
C GLU A 36 3.40 -5.23 26.34
N GLY A 37 4.58 -5.38 25.75
CA GLY A 37 5.01 -6.61 25.07
C GLY A 37 4.47 -6.78 23.64
N MET A 38 3.63 -5.86 23.14
CA MET A 38 3.23 -5.79 21.74
C MET A 38 4.04 -4.77 20.95
N VAL A 39 4.31 -5.11 19.69
CA VAL A 39 4.90 -4.18 18.71
C VAL A 39 3.78 -3.59 17.88
N LYS A 40 3.52 -2.30 18.04
CA LYS A 40 2.55 -1.54 17.23
C LYS A 40 3.29 -0.70 16.19
N HIS A 41 2.69 -0.58 15.01
CA HIS A 41 3.15 0.33 13.96
C HIS A 41 2.11 1.43 13.79
N ALA A 42 2.54 2.69 13.93
CA ALA A 42 1.69 3.85 13.75
C ALA A 42 2.18 4.69 12.57
N ILE A 43 1.26 5.28 11.81
CA ILE A 43 1.58 6.28 10.78
C ILE A 43 1.94 7.58 11.51
N VAL A 44 3.08 8.16 11.16
CA VAL A 44 3.63 9.35 11.81
C VAL A 44 4.07 10.37 10.77
N ASP A 45 4.53 11.54 11.22
CA ASP A 45 5.28 12.46 10.35
C ASP A 45 6.62 11.83 9.94
N ARG A 46 7.12 12.18 8.75
CA ARG A 46 8.35 11.59 8.20
C ARG A 46 9.59 11.86 9.07
N SER A 47 9.63 12.94 9.83
CA SER A 47 10.69 13.25 10.80
C SER A 47 10.76 12.27 11.97
N GLN A 48 9.65 11.57 12.27
CA GLN A 48 9.54 10.62 13.39
C GLN A 48 9.52 9.16 12.92
N ALA A 49 9.66 8.95 11.60
CA ALA A 49 9.59 7.66 10.97
C ALA A 49 10.85 6.83 11.25
N ILE A 50 10.69 5.52 11.27
CA ILE A 50 11.84 4.61 11.21
C ILE A 50 12.40 4.67 9.80
N ALA A 51 13.66 5.07 9.67
CA ALA A 51 14.38 5.00 8.41
C ALA A 51 14.26 3.57 7.87
N SER A 52 13.61 3.44 6.72
CA SER A 52 13.35 2.22 5.91
C SER A 52 11.92 1.68 5.94
N PHE A 53 11.09 1.88 6.97
CA PHE A 53 9.78 1.17 7.07
C PHE A 53 8.58 2.09 6.82
N ASP A 54 7.92 1.89 5.67
CA ASP A 54 6.78 2.68 5.20
C ASP A 54 5.60 1.76 4.78
N TYR A 55 4.36 2.25 4.87
CA TYR A 55 3.22 1.68 4.14
C TYR A 55 2.97 2.46 2.86
N LEU A 56 2.85 1.77 1.73
CA LEU A 56 2.36 2.36 0.49
C LEU A 56 0.84 2.24 0.44
N ARG A 57 0.16 3.37 0.28
CA ARG A 57 -1.26 3.39 -0.06
C ARG A 57 -1.40 3.23 -1.56
N MET A 58 -2.03 2.13 -1.95
CA MET A 58 -2.27 1.74 -3.33
C MET A 58 -3.76 1.93 -3.64
N GLU A 59 -4.06 2.62 -4.74
CA GLU A 59 -5.44 2.89 -5.16
C GLU A 59 -5.67 2.41 -6.59
N LEU A 60 -6.86 1.86 -6.84
CA LEU A 60 -7.29 1.48 -8.18
C LEU A 60 -8.03 2.67 -8.81
N PRO A 61 -7.47 3.33 -9.85
CA PRO A 61 -8.13 4.45 -10.51
C PRO A 61 -9.40 3.98 -11.22
N VAL A 62 -10.47 4.78 -11.12
CA VAL A 62 -11.82 4.45 -11.62
C VAL A 62 -11.83 4.16 -13.12
N GLU A 63 -10.91 4.77 -13.88
CA GLU A 63 -10.79 4.60 -15.33
C GLU A 63 -10.41 3.17 -15.76
N ARG A 64 -9.71 2.39 -14.90
CA ARG A 64 -9.29 1.02 -15.23
C ARG A 64 -10.37 -0.03 -15.02
N PHE A 65 -11.49 0.30 -14.38
CA PHE A 65 -12.60 -0.64 -14.18
C PHE A 65 -13.40 -0.90 -15.47
N ARG A 66 -13.14 -0.16 -16.56
CA ARG A 66 -13.87 -0.25 -17.83
C ARG A 66 -13.13 -0.96 -18.96
N GLN A 67 -12.06 -1.70 -18.70
CA GLN A 67 -11.37 -2.45 -19.77
C GLN A 67 -11.69 -3.96 -19.74
N SER A 68 -12.60 -4.30 -20.67
CA SER A 68 -13.07 -5.59 -21.15
C SER A 68 -14.04 -6.39 -20.27
N PRO A 69 -15.35 -6.49 -20.64
CA PRO A 69 -16.07 -7.72 -20.38
C PRO A 69 -15.32 -8.88 -21.05
N PRO A 70 -15.35 -10.12 -20.49
CA PRO A 70 -14.76 -11.26 -21.17
C PRO A 70 -15.35 -11.35 -22.58
N LYS A 71 -14.48 -11.33 -23.60
CA LYS A 71 -14.88 -11.77 -24.94
C LYS A 71 -15.29 -13.23 -24.78
N ALA A 72 -16.59 -13.48 -24.81
CA ALA A 72 -17.12 -14.82 -25.00
C ALA A 72 -16.56 -15.33 -26.33
N PHE A 73 -15.83 -16.44 -26.27
CA PHE A 73 -15.54 -17.28 -27.43
C PHE A 73 -16.75 -18.19 -27.68
#